data_AF-A0A2Z6URQ2-F1
#
_entry.id   AF-A0A2Z6URQ2-F1
#
_cell.length_a   1.000
_cell.length_b   1.000
_cell.length_c   1.000
_cell.angle_alpha   90.00
_cell.angle_beta   90.00
_cell.angle_gamma   90.00
#
_symmetry.space_group_name_H-M   'P 1'
#
loop_
_entity.id
_entity.type
_entity.pdbx_description
1 polymer ?
#
loop_
_entity_poly.entity_id
_entity_poly.type
_entity_poly.pdbx_seq_one_letter_code
_entity_poly.pdbx_strand_id
1 'polypeptide(L)'
;MNPKFYALLTLSLVATVTLPVVNGKLSSLVPAVIAQNTDGRKAEADQLLQLCRQNLDNNQVKLAIQSCQQAVIAYRQIKDLSGEAKSTANLGNAYVNDGQYRQAISVLENAVKIAQESKERRVEALAFL
;
A
#
# COMPACT_ATOMS: atom_id res chain seq x y z
N MET A 1 -0.51 45.39 -3.04
CA MET A 1 0.48 44.32 -3.33
C MET A 1 0.14 43.13 -2.43
N ASN A 2 -0.55 42.11 -2.97
CA ASN A 2 -0.75 40.79 -2.33
C ASN A 2 0.37 39.86 -2.83
N PRO A 3 0.93 38.94 -2.03
CA PRO A 3 0.34 37.59 -1.90
C PRO A 3 0.58 36.95 -0.49
N LYS A 4 -0.30 36.15 0.11
CA LYS A 4 -0.56 34.71 -0.09
C LYS A 4 -1.65 34.37 0.95
N PHE A 5 -2.95 34.38 0.62
CA PHE A 5 -3.75 33.30 0.03
C PHE A 5 -3.58 31.93 0.74
N TYR A 6 -4.72 31.35 1.14
CA TYR A 6 -4.96 29.99 1.65
C TYR A 6 -4.86 29.72 3.16
N ALA A 7 -5.59 30.54 3.94
CA ALA A 7 -6.34 29.99 5.07
C ALA A 7 -7.72 29.55 4.56
N LEU A 8 -8.20 28.39 5.04
CA LEU A 8 -9.56 27.84 4.87
C LEU A 8 -9.92 27.30 3.48
N LEU A 9 -9.91 25.96 3.36
CA LEU A 9 -10.99 25.15 2.78
C LEU A 9 -10.51 23.69 2.82
N THR A 10 -10.82 22.98 3.90
CA THR A 10 -10.88 21.51 3.85
C THR A 10 -12.03 21.16 2.93
N LEU A 11 -11.74 21.03 1.64
CA LEU A 11 -12.69 20.57 0.65
C LEU A 11 -12.85 19.06 0.86
N SER A 12 -13.77 18.65 1.72
CA SER A 12 -14.33 17.32 1.67
C SER A 12 -15.10 17.22 0.35
N LEU A 13 -14.44 16.71 -0.69
CA LEU A 13 -15.12 16.36 -1.93
C LEU A 13 -15.97 15.10 -1.66
N VAL A 14 -17.12 15.27 -1.04
CA VAL A 14 -18.21 14.30 -1.18
C VAL A 14 -18.79 14.56 -2.56
N ALA A 15 -18.24 13.89 -3.56
CA ALA A 15 -18.88 13.79 -4.87
C ALA A 15 -20.11 12.88 -4.73
N THR A 16 -21.24 13.43 -4.30
CA THR A 16 -22.53 12.80 -4.52
C THR A 16 -22.83 12.86 -6.02
N VAL A 17 -22.38 11.84 -6.77
CA VAL A 17 -22.86 11.63 -8.13
C VAL A 17 -24.22 10.96 -8.01
N THR A 18 -25.28 11.75 -8.14
CA THR A 18 -26.63 11.21 -8.36
C THR A 18 -26.70 10.70 -9.80
N LEU A 19 -26.42 9.41 -9.98
CA LEU A 19 -26.68 8.72 -11.25
C LEU A 19 -28.18 8.46 -11.40
N PRO A 20 -28.79 8.68 -12.59
CA PRO A 20 -30.08 8.09 -12.89
C PRO A 20 -29.86 6.58 -13.00
N VAL A 21 -30.72 5.83 -12.33
CA VAL A 21 -30.79 4.37 -12.39
C VAL A 21 -30.91 3.92 -13.84
N VAL A 22 -29.81 3.46 -14.43
CA VAL A 22 -29.82 2.63 -15.64
C VAL A 22 -29.80 1.18 -15.17
N ASN A 23 -31.01 0.67 -14.94
CA ASN A 23 -31.29 -0.73 -14.67
C ASN A 23 -30.83 -1.60 -15.85
N GLY A 24 -30.01 -2.62 -15.57
CA GLY A 24 -29.95 -3.84 -16.39
C GLY A 24 -28.57 -4.39 -16.77
N LYS A 25 -27.49 -3.60 -16.73
CA LYS A 25 -26.16 -4.06 -17.19
C LYS A 25 -25.00 -3.89 -16.21
N LEU A 26 -25.27 -3.38 -15.00
CA LEU A 26 -24.23 -3.10 -14.01
C LEU A 26 -23.69 -4.37 -13.33
N SER A 27 -24.51 -5.40 -13.17
CA SER A 27 -24.18 -6.61 -12.40
C SER A 27 -23.02 -7.43 -12.97
N SER A 28 -22.81 -7.43 -14.29
CA SER A 28 -21.68 -8.13 -14.92
C SER A 28 -20.38 -7.31 -14.94
N LEU A 29 -20.45 -6.01 -14.67
CA LEU A 29 -19.29 -5.11 -14.73
C LEU A 29 -18.63 -4.90 -13.36
N VAL A 30 -19.34 -5.15 -12.26
CA VAL A 30 -18.81 -4.99 -10.90
C VAL A 30 -17.53 -5.84 -10.67
N PRO A 31 -17.47 -7.14 -11.02
CA PRO A 31 -16.25 -7.93 -10.80
C PRO A 31 -15.07 -7.41 -11.65
N ALA A 32 -15.33 -7.05 -12.91
CA ALA A 32 -14.29 -6.58 -13.84
C ALA A 32 -13.74 -5.20 -13.45
N VAL A 33 -14.60 -4.27 -13.02
CA VAL A 33 -14.20 -2.93 -12.57
C VAL A 33 -13.46 -2.99 -11.24
N ILE A 34 -13.88 -3.85 -10.30
CA ILE A 34 -13.16 -4.06 -9.04
C ILE A 34 -11.80 -4.71 -9.29
N ALA A 35 -11.71 -5.69 -10.18
CA ALA A 35 -10.43 -6.31 -10.57
C ALA A 35 -9.49 -5.27 -11.19
N GLN A 36 -9.95 -4.50 -12.20
CA GLN A 36 -9.15 -3.45 -12.83
C GLN A 36 -8.68 -2.36 -11.85
N ASN A 37 -9.53 -1.96 -10.91
CA ASN A 37 -9.15 -0.98 -9.88
C ASN A 37 -8.14 -1.56 -8.88
N THR A 38 -8.27 -2.85 -8.54
CA THR A 38 -7.28 -3.55 -7.69
C THR A 38 -5.95 -3.70 -8.40
N ASP A 39 -5.95 -4.03 -9.69
CA ASP A 39 -4.75 -4.21 -10.51
C ASP A 39 -3.98 -2.89 -10.68
N GLY A 40 -4.68 -1.78 -10.94
CA GLY A 40 -4.06 -0.46 -11.01
C GLY A 40 -3.42 -0.03 -9.68
N ARG A 41 -4.15 -0.22 -8.57
CA ARG A 41 -3.64 0.08 -7.22
C ARG A 41 -2.49 -0.84 -6.81
N LYS A 42 -2.49 -2.08 -7.28
CA LYS A 42 -1.38 -3.00 -7.09
C LYS A 42 -0.14 -2.58 -7.86
N ALA A 43 -0.30 -2.18 -9.13
CA ALA A 43 0.81 -1.64 -9.91
C ALA A 43 1.42 -0.39 -9.24
N GLU A 44 0.59 0.51 -8.70
CA GLU A 44 1.05 1.66 -7.91
C GLU A 44 1.85 1.22 -6.66
N ALA A 45 1.33 0.25 -5.90
CA ALA A 45 2.04 -0.31 -4.74
C ALA A 45 3.39 -0.95 -5.13
N ASP A 46 3.44 -1.67 -6.25
CA ASP A 46 4.66 -2.28 -6.79
C ASP A 46 5.70 -1.21 -7.17
N GLN A 47 5.27 -0.08 -7.76
CA GLN A 47 6.15 1.05 -8.06
C GLN A 47 6.75 1.67 -6.79
N LEU A 48 5.93 1.86 -5.75
CA LEU A 48 6.41 2.37 -4.46
C LEU A 48 7.43 1.42 -3.82
N LEU A 49 7.20 0.10 -3.91
CA LEU A 49 8.14 -0.90 -3.43
C LEU A 49 9.46 -0.89 -4.22
N GLN A 50 9.40 -0.69 -5.54
CA GLN A 50 10.58 -0.54 -6.37
C GLN A 50 11.37 0.71 -6.00
N LEU A 51 10.70 1.85 -5.81
CA LEU A 51 11.33 3.10 -5.37
C LEU A 51 12.00 2.94 -4.01
N CYS A 52 11.35 2.26 -3.07
CA CYS A 52 11.90 1.87 -1.78
C CYS A 52 13.22 1.10 -1.92
N ARG A 53 13.27 0.07 -2.77
CA ARG A 53 14.51 -0.69 -3.02
C ARG A 53 15.59 0.18 -3.67
N GLN A 54 15.24 0.95 -4.68
CA GLN A 54 16.19 1.83 -5.36
C GLN A 54 16.82 2.84 -4.40
N ASN A 55 16.02 3.43 -3.50
CA ASN A 55 16.54 4.36 -2.50
C ASN A 55 17.42 3.66 -1.46
N LEU A 56 17.13 2.40 -1.10
CA LEU A 56 18.02 1.58 -0.26
C LEU A 56 19.36 1.34 -0.95
N ASP A 57 19.33 0.92 -2.21
CA ASP A 57 20.53 0.63 -3.01
C ASP A 57 21.39 1.89 -3.22
N ASN A 58 20.76 3.05 -3.38
CA ASN A 58 21.42 4.35 -3.50
C ASN A 58 21.83 4.97 -2.15
N ASN A 59 21.65 4.25 -1.04
CA ASN A 59 21.91 4.72 0.33
C ASN A 59 21.15 6.02 0.70
N GLN A 60 20.02 6.29 0.05
CA GLN A 60 19.13 7.42 0.31
C GLN A 60 18.14 7.06 1.42
N VAL A 61 18.65 6.80 2.62
CA VAL A 61 17.93 6.19 3.75
C VAL A 61 16.59 6.87 4.06
N LYS A 62 16.55 8.20 4.11
CA LYS A 62 15.30 8.94 4.39
C LYS A 62 14.22 8.72 3.33
N LEU A 63 14.60 8.74 2.05
CA LEU A 63 13.68 8.51 0.93
C LEU A 63 13.23 7.04 0.88
N ALA A 64 14.13 6.11 1.23
CA ALA A 64 13.78 4.70 1.39
C ALA A 64 12.68 4.53 2.45
N ILE A 65 12.87 5.07 3.66
CA ILE A 65 11.86 4.99 4.73
C ILE A 65 10.49 5.48 4.24
N GLN A 66 10.45 6.66 3.60
CA GLN A 66 9.19 7.25 3.10
C GLN A 66 8.51 6.37 2.04
N SER A 67 9.26 5.94 1.02
CA SER A 67 8.71 5.12 -0.07
C SER A 67 8.31 3.72 0.40
N CYS A 68 9.07 3.10 1.33
CA CYS A 68 8.69 1.81 1.91
C CYS A 68 7.40 1.95 2.76
N GLN A 69 7.24 3.02 3.55
CA GLN A 69 6.00 3.27 4.30
C GLN A 69 4.77 3.44 3.39
N GLN A 70 4.93 4.18 2.29
CA GLN A 70 3.86 4.33 1.30
C GLN A 70 3.49 2.99 0.66
N ALA A 71 4.48 2.16 0.31
CA ALA A 71 4.24 0.81 -0.20
C ALA A 71 3.48 -0.07 0.79
N VAL A 72 3.85 -0.05 2.08
CA VAL A 72 3.15 -0.80 3.15
C VAL A 72 1.68 -0.41 3.20
N ILE A 73 1.38 0.90 3.21
CA ILE A 73 0.01 1.40 3.24
C ILE A 73 -0.76 0.97 1.99
N ALA A 74 -0.16 1.09 0.81
CA ALA A 74 -0.80 0.73 -0.45
C ALA A 74 -1.16 -0.77 -0.51
N TYR A 75 -0.22 -1.66 -0.15
CA TYR A 75 -0.50 -3.10 -0.11
C TYR A 75 -1.54 -3.48 0.94
N ARG A 76 -1.52 -2.82 2.11
CA ARG A 76 -2.54 -3.03 3.14
C ARG A 76 -3.94 -2.67 2.65
N GLN A 77 -4.08 -1.56 1.93
CA GLN A 77 -5.38 -1.11 1.42
C GLN A 77 -5.98 -2.05 0.37
N ILE A 78 -5.14 -2.75 -0.41
CA ILE A 78 -5.59 -3.76 -1.37
C ILE A 78 -5.59 -5.18 -0.78
N LYS A 79 -5.25 -5.33 0.51
CA LYS A 79 -5.19 -6.60 1.25
C LYS A 79 -4.19 -7.61 0.65
N ASP A 80 -3.12 -7.14 0.01
CA ASP A 80 -2.02 -7.98 -0.46
C ASP A 80 -0.99 -8.16 0.66
N LEU A 81 -1.19 -9.20 1.46
CA LEU A 81 -0.31 -9.52 2.59
C LEU A 81 1.13 -9.84 2.15
N SER A 82 1.33 -10.36 0.94
CA SER A 82 2.68 -10.66 0.45
C SER A 82 3.45 -9.39 0.13
N GLY A 83 2.80 -8.43 -0.54
CA GLY A 83 3.36 -7.11 -0.77
C GLY A 83 3.59 -6.32 0.53
N GLU A 84 2.64 -6.39 1.47
CA GLU A 84 2.74 -5.74 2.77
C GLU A 84 3.93 -6.29 3.58
N ALA A 85 4.11 -7.62 3.63
CA ALA A 85 5.25 -8.22 4.31
C ALA A 85 6.60 -7.81 3.70
N LYS A 86 6.70 -7.81 2.36
CA LYS A 86 7.94 -7.44 1.64
C LYS A 86 8.31 -5.96 1.87
N SER A 87 7.34 -5.07 1.76
CA SER A 87 7.54 -3.64 1.99
C SER A 87 7.87 -3.34 3.45
N THR A 88 7.23 -4.04 4.39
CA THR A 88 7.52 -3.93 5.83
C THR A 88 8.94 -4.42 6.16
N ALA A 89 9.40 -5.51 5.54
CA ALA A 89 10.77 -5.97 5.71
C ALA A 89 11.81 -4.96 5.19
N ASN A 90 11.56 -4.37 4.01
CA ASN A 90 12.42 -3.32 3.48
C ASN A 90 12.42 -2.05 4.35
N LEU A 91 11.28 -1.69 4.95
CA LEU A 91 11.21 -0.60 5.92
C LEU A 91 12.07 -0.91 7.15
N GLY A 92 12.06 -2.15 7.63
CA GLY A 92 12.96 -2.63 8.68
C GLY A 92 14.43 -2.42 8.31
N ASN A 93 14.83 -2.84 7.10
CA ASN A 93 16.19 -2.62 6.59
C ASN A 93 16.54 -1.12 6.48
N ALA A 94 15.59 -0.29 6.07
CA ALA A 94 15.79 1.16 6.02
C ALA A 94 16.08 1.73 7.42
N TYR A 95 15.38 1.27 8.45
CA TYR A 95 15.66 1.64 9.84
C TYR A 95 17.00 1.10 10.36
N VAL A 96 17.45 -0.06 9.90
CA VAL A 96 18.82 -0.54 10.18
C VAL A 96 19.84 0.43 9.60
N ASN A 97 19.68 0.83 8.34
CA ASN A 97 20.58 1.78 7.68
C ASN A 97 20.55 3.18 8.32
N ASP A 98 19.44 3.57 8.95
CA ASP A 98 19.30 4.83 9.71
C ASP A 98 19.84 4.73 11.15
N GLY A 99 20.29 3.54 11.59
CA GLY A 99 20.77 3.29 12.95
C GLY A 99 19.67 3.12 14.01
N GLN A 100 18.40 3.08 13.60
CA GLN A 100 17.24 2.94 14.49
C GLN A 100 16.93 1.46 14.79
N TYR A 101 17.89 0.73 15.37
CA TYR A 101 17.82 -0.73 15.50
C TYR A 101 16.60 -1.24 16.28
N ARG A 102 16.20 -0.57 17.37
CA ARG A 102 15.01 -0.98 18.15
C ARG A 102 13.74 -0.91 17.31
N GLN A 103 13.61 0.12 16.49
CA GLN A 103 12.48 0.27 15.58
C GLN A 103 12.54 -0.75 14.44
N ALA A 104 13.72 -0.99 13.88
CA ALA A 104 13.94 -2.02 12.87
C ALA A 104 13.48 -3.40 13.35
N ILE A 105 13.85 -3.80 14.58
CA ILE A 105 13.44 -5.10 15.16
C ILE A 105 11.92 -5.22 15.21
N SER A 106 11.23 -4.23 15.78
CA SER A 106 9.76 -4.23 15.87
C SER A 106 9.10 -4.33 14.48
N VAL A 107 9.63 -3.59 13.51
CA VAL A 107 9.12 -3.60 12.13
C VAL A 107 9.37 -4.95 11.44
N LEU A 108 10.55 -5.56 11.63
CA LEU A 108 10.89 -6.87 11.07
C LEU A 108 10.07 -8.01 11.70
N GLU A 109 9.84 -7.96 13.02
CA GLU A 109 8.93 -8.89 13.70
C GLU A 109 7.51 -8.82 13.14
N ASN A 110 7.02 -7.60 12.87
CA ASN A 110 5.74 -7.42 12.21
C ASN A 110 5.73 -8.00 10.78
N ALA A 111 6.80 -7.80 10.01
CA ALA A 111 6.91 -8.38 8.66
C ALA A 111 6.81 -9.92 8.69
N VAL A 112 7.42 -10.57 9.68
CA VAL A 112 7.34 -12.03 9.87
C VAL A 112 5.92 -12.47 10.17
N LYS A 113 5.21 -11.78 11.08
CA LYS A 113 3.80 -12.08 11.41
C LYS A 113 2.90 -12.02 10.17
N ILE A 114 3.01 -10.94 9.39
CA ILE A 114 2.22 -10.77 8.16
C ILE A 114 2.55 -11.87 7.14
N ALA A 115 3.83 -12.25 7.01
CA ALA A 115 4.24 -13.33 6.11
C ALA A 115 3.68 -14.70 6.54
N GLN A 116 3.55 -14.96 7.85
CA GLN A 116 2.91 -16.16 8.38
C GLN A 116 1.42 -16.17 8.07
N GLU A 117 0.70 -15.08 8.35
CA GLU A 117 -0.72 -14.93 8.01
C GLU A 117 -0.98 -15.12 6.51
N SER A 118 -0.10 -14.59 5.66
CA SER A 118 -0.18 -14.77 4.20
C SER A 118 -0.04 -16.24 3.79
N LYS A 119 0.85 -17.00 4.45
CA LYS A 119 1.03 -18.44 4.19
C LYS A 119 -0.18 -19.25 4.67
N GLU A 120 -0.67 -18.98 5.87
CA GLU A 120 -1.83 -19.66 6.44
C GLU A 120 -3.06 -19.53 5.54
N ARG A 121 -3.38 -18.31 5.09
CA ARG A 121 -4.49 -18.09 4.14
C ARG A 121 -4.33 -18.84 2.82
N ARG A 122 -3.10 -18.99 2.32
CA ARG A 122 -2.84 -19.76 1.10
C ARG A 122 -3.06 -21.25 1.32
N VAL A 123 -2.65 -21.78 2.47
CA VAL A 123 -2.87 -23.19 2.84
C VAL A 123 -4.36 -23.46 3.02
N GLU A 124 -5.08 -22.61 3.75
CA GLU A 124 -6.54 -22.71 3.88
C GLU A 124 -7.22 -22.73 2.52
N ALA A 125 -6.88 -21.78 1.63
CA ALA A 125 -7.47 -21.72 0.30
C ALA A 125 -7.22 -22.98 -0.55
N LEU A 126 -6.03 -23.60 -0.43
CA LEU A 126 -5.72 -24.85 -1.13
C LEU A 126 -6.42 -26.06 -0.50
N ALA A 127 -6.68 -26.05 0.81
CA ALA A 127 -7.36 -27.14 1.50
C ALA A 127 -8.86 -27.23 1.15
N PHE A 128 -9.44 -26.16 0.57
CA PHE A 128 -10.84 -26.12 0.12
C PHE A 128 -11.02 -26.40 -1.38
N LEU A 129 -9.95 -26.80 -2.10
CA LEU A 129 -9.99 -27.23 -3.52
C LEU A 129 -9.97 -28.76 -3.64
#